data_AF-A0A1T1CLG2-F1
#
_entry.id   AF-A0A1T1CLG2-F1
#
_cell.length_a   1.000
_cell.length_b   1.000
_cell.length_c   1.000
_cell.angle_alpha   90.00
_cell.angle_beta   90.00
_cell.angle_gamma   90.00
#
_symmetry.space_group_name_H-M   'P 1'
#
loop_
_entity.id
_entity.type
_entity.pdbx_description
1 polymer ?
#
loop_
_entity_poly.entity_id
_entity_poly.type
_entity_poly.pdbx_seq_one_letter_code
_entity_poly.pdbx_strand_id
1 'polypeptide(L)'
;MEAVSVTEFRNNIKKYLDIAKEEELIIYRSKNESFVITPLKKRDKDESLLSPAQKKAIDEALEDVANGNLHSNASVQEETKKRFPHLFTR
;
A
#
# COMPACT_ATOMS: atom_id res chain seq x y z
N MET A 1 3.14 19.75 0.46
CA MET A 1 2.14 19.45 1.52
C MET A 1 1.82 20.74 2.24
N GLU A 2 0.58 21.21 2.11
CA GLU A 2 0.13 22.49 2.67
C GLU A 2 -1.00 22.23 3.67
N ALA A 3 -0.98 22.91 4.82
CA ALA A 3 -1.95 22.74 5.89
C ALA A 3 -2.73 24.04 6.13
N VAL A 4 -4.06 23.99 6.02
CA VAL A 4 -4.94 25.16 6.08
C VAL A 4 -6.11 24.96 7.03
N SER A 5 -6.57 26.06 7.63
CA SER A 5 -7.76 25.99 8.49
C SER A 5 -9.03 25.82 7.64
N VAL A 6 -10.07 25.23 8.24
CA VAL A 6 -11.39 25.10 7.58
C VAL A 6 -11.92 26.45 7.09
N THR A 7 -11.72 27.53 7.86
CA THR A 7 -12.19 28.88 7.51
C THR A 7 -11.48 29.43 6.28
N GLU A 8 -10.15 29.28 6.24
CA GLU A 8 -9.32 29.73 5.12
C GLU A 8 -9.64 28.93 3.85
N PHE A 9 -9.77 27.61 4.00
CA PHE A 9 -10.18 26.73 2.92
C PHE A 9 -11.55 27.12 2.34
N ARG A 10 -12.53 27.42 3.19
CA ARG A 10 -13.89 27.81 2.76
C ARG A 10 -13.88 29.11 1.95
N ASN A 11 -13.10 30.11 2.38
CA ASN A 11 -13.05 31.41 1.72
C ASN A 11 -12.32 31.34 0.37
N ASN A 12 -11.35 30.42 0.23
CA ASN A 12 -10.48 30.32 -0.93
C ASN A 12 -10.55 28.94 -1.61
N ILE A 13 -11.75 28.35 -1.66
CA ILE A 13 -11.93 26.94 -2.06
C ILE A 13 -11.34 26.60 -3.42
N LYS A 14 -11.47 27.49 -4.42
CA LYS A 14 -10.97 27.25 -5.78
C LYS A 14 -9.44 27.16 -5.83
N LYS A 15 -8.77 28.10 -5.16
CA LYS A 15 -7.29 28.14 -5.05
C LYS A 15 -6.77 26.83 -4.44
N TYR A 16 -7.39 26.39 -3.36
CA TYR A 16 -6.96 25.19 -2.65
C TYR A 16 -7.30 23.90 -3.38
N LEU A 17 -8.40 23.85 -4.14
CA LEU A 17 -8.68 22.73 -5.04
C LEU A 17 -7.68 22.64 -6.20
N ASP A 18 -7.18 23.77 -6.69
CA ASP A 18 -6.12 23.79 -7.71
C ASP A 18 -4.79 23.30 -7.12
N ILE A 19 -4.42 23.75 -5.90
CA ILE A 19 -3.25 23.23 -5.17
C ILE A 19 -3.38 21.73 -4.91
N ALA A 20 -4.55 21.24 -4.52
CA ALA A 20 -4.80 19.83 -4.26
C ALA A 20 -4.60 18.93 -5.49
N LYS A 21 -4.63 19.49 -6.72
CA LYS A 21 -4.30 18.72 -7.94
C LYS A 21 -2.83 18.37 -7.99
N GLU A 22 -1.97 19.31 -7.62
CA GLU A 22 -0.52 19.19 -7.69
C GLU A 22 0.02 18.50 -6.43
N GLU A 23 -0.34 19.00 -5.24
CA GLU A 23 0.15 18.55 -3.94
C GLU A 23 -0.94 18.07 -2.98
N GLU A 24 -0.56 17.37 -1.91
CA GLU A 24 -1.50 17.01 -0.84
C GLU A 24 -1.84 18.24 0.02
N LEU A 25 -3.14 18.49 0.15
CA LEU A 25 -3.69 19.55 0.98
C LEU A 25 -4.34 18.95 2.23
N ILE A 26 -3.96 19.47 3.40
CA ILE A 26 -4.52 19.09 4.69
C ILE A 26 -5.38 20.23 5.22
N ILE A 27 -6.63 19.92 5.55
CA ILE A 27 -7.53 20.83 6.24
C ILE A 27 -7.56 20.44 7.71
N TYR A 28 -7.08 21.31 8.59
CA TYR A 28 -7.20 21.11 10.02
C TYR A 28 -8.43 21.84 10.57
N ARG A 29 -9.22 21.12 11.38
CA ARG A 29 -10.29 21.67 12.20
C ARG A 29 -9.73 21.88 13.60
N SER A 30 -10.07 23.01 14.22
CA SER A 30 -9.49 23.52 15.48
C SER A 30 -9.60 22.62 16.73
N LYS A 31 -10.08 21.36 16.61
CA LYS A 31 -10.13 20.37 17.68
C LYS A 31 -9.93 18.92 17.17
N ASN A 32 -8.69 18.60 16.77
CA ASN A 32 -8.15 17.25 16.52
C ASN A 32 -8.57 16.48 15.25
N GLU A 33 -9.42 17.04 14.39
CA GLU A 33 -9.73 16.38 13.11
C GLU A 33 -9.04 17.10 11.97
N SER A 34 -8.27 16.33 11.19
CA SER A 34 -7.63 16.79 9.97
C SER A 34 -8.11 15.94 8.80
N PHE A 35 -8.43 16.59 7.68
CA PHE A 35 -8.88 15.94 6.46
C PHE A 35 -7.85 16.15 5.35
N VAL A 36 -7.62 15.13 4.54
CA VAL A 36 -6.76 15.22 3.35
C VAL A 36 -7.64 15.37 2.12
N ILE A 37 -7.38 16.39 1.30
CA ILE A 37 -8.00 16.54 -0.01
C ILE A 37 -7.04 16.00 -1.06
N THR A 38 -7.54 15.03 -1.82
CA THR A 38 -6.84 14.44 -2.97
C THR A 38 -7.83 14.25 -4.12
N PRO A 39 -7.45 14.56 -5.37
CA PRO A 39 -8.28 14.32 -6.55
C PRO A 39 -8.66 12.85 -6.69
N LEU A 40 -9.91 12.56 -7.06
CA LEU A 40 -10.36 11.19 -7.32
C LEU A 40 -9.54 10.51 -8.43
N LYS A 41 -9.15 11.25 -9.48
CA LYS A 41 -8.27 10.73 -10.54
C LYS A 41 -6.87 10.30 -10.08
N LYS A 42 -6.38 10.83 -8.93
CA LYS A 42 -5.14 10.33 -8.30
C LYS A 42 -5.39 9.02 -7.55
N ARG A 43 -6.62 8.75 -7.10
CA ARG A 43 -7.02 7.42 -6.58
C ARG A 43 -7.18 6.40 -7.70
N ASP A 44 -7.67 6.83 -8.86
CA ASP A 44 -7.78 5.98 -10.06
C ASP A 44 -6.43 5.62 -10.69
N LYS A 45 -5.30 6.07 -10.12
CA LYS A 45 -4.04 5.34 -10.26
C LYS A 45 -4.07 4.08 -9.39
N ASP A 46 -5.03 3.22 -9.68
CA ASP A 46 -4.97 1.77 -9.53
C ASP A 46 -3.93 1.17 -10.51
N GLU A 47 -2.81 1.88 -10.74
CA GLU A 47 -1.56 1.20 -11.04
C GLU A 47 -1.18 0.51 -9.74
N SER A 48 -1.80 -0.64 -9.52
CA SER A 48 -1.40 -1.58 -8.49
C SER A 48 0.13 -1.61 -8.46
N LEU A 49 0.70 -1.31 -7.29
CA LEU A 49 2.14 -1.39 -7.05
C LEU A 49 2.70 -2.77 -7.44
N LEU A 50 1.82 -3.77 -7.45
CA LEU A 50 2.11 -5.13 -7.85
C LEU A 50 1.97 -5.29 -9.36
N SER A 51 3.02 -5.84 -9.97
CA SER A 51 2.98 -6.36 -11.32
C SER A 51 1.93 -7.49 -11.45
N PRO A 52 1.46 -7.80 -12.66
CA PRO A 52 0.52 -8.90 -12.89
C PRO A 52 1.02 -10.24 -12.34
N ALA A 53 2.32 -10.51 -12.42
CA ALA A 53 2.94 -11.72 -11.88
C ALA A 53 2.88 -11.76 -10.35
N GLN A 54 3.08 -10.61 -9.68
CA GLN A 54 2.98 -10.53 -8.22
C GLN A 54 1.55 -10.70 -7.73
N LYS A 55 0.56 -10.12 -8.43
CA LYS A 55 -0.85 -10.36 -8.13
C LYS A 55 -1.19 -11.84 -8.19
N LYS A 56 -0.83 -12.48 -9.32
CA LYS A 56 -1.06 -13.91 -9.53
C LYS A 56 -0.41 -14.78 -8.45
N ALA A 57 0.85 -14.50 -8.09
CA ALA A 57 1.55 -15.24 -7.04
C ALA A 57 0.90 -15.08 -5.66
N ILE A 58 0.33 -13.91 -5.37
CA ILE A 58 -0.41 -13.68 -4.11
C ILE A 58 -1.74 -14.44 -4.13
N ASP A 59 -2.46 -14.40 -5.25
CA ASP A 59 -3.73 -15.13 -5.40
C ASP A 59 -3.52 -16.64 -5.22
N GLU A 60 -2.49 -17.20 -5.87
CA GLU A 60 -2.10 -18.61 -5.70
C GLU A 60 -1.72 -18.93 -4.24
N ALA A 61 -0.93 -18.07 -3.59
CA ALA A 61 -0.56 -18.27 -2.19
C ALA A 61 -1.77 -18.23 -1.24
N LEU A 62 -2.78 -17.39 -1.52
CA LEU A 62 -4.02 -17.34 -0.74
C LEU A 62 -4.86 -18.61 -0.93
N GLU A 63 -4.92 -19.15 -2.15
CA GLU A 63 -5.56 -20.43 -2.42
C GLU A 63 -4.85 -21.59 -1.70
N ASP A 64 -3.52 -21.61 -1.67
CA ASP A 64 -2.75 -22.62 -0.95
C ASP A 64 -2.98 -22.55 0.56
N VAL A 65 -3.11 -21.35 1.13
CA VAL A 65 -3.49 -21.17 2.54
C VAL A 65 -4.89 -21.74 2.79
N ALA A 66 -5.85 -21.45 1.91
CA ALA A 66 -7.23 -21.94 2.05
C ALA A 66 -7.32 -23.47 1.96
N ASN A 67 -6.51 -24.08 1.09
CA ASN A 67 -6.45 -25.53 0.90
C ASN A 67 -5.55 -26.26 1.91
N GLY A 68 -4.83 -25.52 2.77
CA GLY A 68 -3.90 -26.10 3.74
C GLY A 68 -2.61 -26.64 3.13
N ASN A 69 -2.26 -26.24 1.91
CA ASN A 69 -1.02 -26.59 1.21
C ASN A 69 0.17 -25.77 1.73
N LEU A 70 0.40 -25.83 3.04
CA LEU A 70 1.44 -25.05 3.72
C LEU A 70 2.51 -25.97 4.28
N HIS A 71 3.76 -25.59 4.10
CA HIS A 71 4.89 -26.26 4.71
C HIS A 71 5.50 -25.38 5.79
N SER A 72 5.88 -25.98 6.92
CA SER A 72 6.62 -25.24 7.94
C SER A 72 8.03 -24.95 7.44
N ASN A 73 8.57 -23.79 7.83
CA ASN A 73 9.95 -23.42 7.46
C ASN A 73 10.96 -24.50 7.89
N ALA A 74 10.77 -25.11 9.07
CA ALA A 74 11.64 -26.19 9.54
C ALA A 74 11.64 -27.40 8.60
N SER A 75 10.45 -27.85 8.17
CA SER A 75 10.29 -28.97 7.24
C SER A 75 10.97 -28.69 5.90
N VAL A 76 10.75 -27.49 5.35
CA VAL A 76 11.36 -27.09 4.06
C VAL A 76 12.87 -26.98 4.17
N GLN A 77 13.41 -26.44 5.27
CA GLN A 77 14.85 -26.33 5.47
C GLN A 77 15.52 -27.69 5.59
N GLU A 78 14.91 -28.64 6.31
CA GLU A 78 15.45 -30.01 6.42
C GLU A 78 15.48 -30.72 5.06
N GLU A 79 14.40 -30.66 4.29
CA GLU A 79 14.36 -31.22 2.94
C GLU A 79 15.39 -30.56 2.00
N THR A 80 15.53 -29.24 2.08
CA THR A 80 16.46 -28.49 1.24
C THR A 80 17.91 -28.83 1.59
N LYS A 81 18.25 -28.95 2.89
CA LYS A 81 19.56 -29.41 3.34
C LYS A 81 19.87 -30.83 2.89
N LYS A 82 18.87 -31.73 2.91
CA LYS A 82 19.01 -33.10 2.43
C LYS A 82 19.26 -33.17 0.93
N ARG A 83 18.54 -32.37 0.14
CA ARG A 83 18.65 -32.35 -1.34
C ARG A 83 19.88 -31.60 -1.84
N PHE A 84 20.26 -30.51 -1.17
CA PHE A 84 21.35 -29.63 -1.59
C PHE A 84 22.32 -29.32 -0.43
N PRO A 85 23.04 -30.33 0.08
CA PRO A 85 23.91 -30.15 1.26
C PRO A 85 25.03 -29.13 1.03
N HIS A 86 25.53 -29.01 -0.20
CA HIS A 86 26.59 -28.08 -0.59
C HIS A 86 26.22 -26.60 -0.44
N LEU A 87 24.93 -26.25 -0.35
CA LEU A 87 24.46 -24.88 -0.11
C LEU A 87 24.53 -24.47 1.37
N PHE A 88 24.73 -25.44 2.28
CA PHE A 88 24.67 -25.22 3.73
C PHE A 88 25.98 -25.55 4.46
N THR A 89 26.96 -26.12 3.77
CA THR A 89 28.33 -26.32 4.28
C THR A 89 29.21 -25.16 3.83
N ARG A 90 29.73 -24.39 4.78
CA ARG A 90 30.78 -23.40 4.57
C ARG A 90 32.08 -23.86 5.24
#